data_AF-A0A2E5RDF6-F1
#
_entry.id   AF-A0A2E5RDF6-F1
#
_cell.length_a   1.000
_cell.length_b   1.000
_cell.length_c   1.000
_cell.angle_alpha   90.00
_cell.angle_beta   90.00
_cell.angle_gamma   90.00
#
_symmetry.space_group_name_H-M   'P 1'
#
loop_
_entity.id
_entity.type
_entity.pdbx_description
1 polymer ?
#
loop_
_entity_poly.entity_id
_entity_poly.type
_entity_poly.pdbx_seq_one_letter_code
_entity_poly.pdbx_strand_id
1 'polypeptide(L)'
;MIKDFLDEAIERRIFSESQVEEIKSRITGVIGVENVDSTTDLVIEAVFEDFNVKADVFQILDENCGPETILASNTSSLSVNELSKATTRPDRFVGCTSFTTPQKTDW
;
A
#
# COMPACT_ATOMS: atom_id res chain seq x y z
N MET A 1 14.17 8.64 2.95
CA MET A 1 13.27 8.18 1.86
C MET A 1 11.88 8.82 1.82
N ILE A 2 11.25 9.29 2.92
CA ILE A 2 10.07 10.19 2.83
C ILE A 2 10.42 11.58 3.37
N LYS A 3 11.13 11.62 4.51
CA LYS A 3 11.65 12.85 5.10
C LYS A 3 12.43 13.69 4.09
N ASP A 4 13.43 13.09 3.45
CA ASP A 4 14.28 13.79 2.48
C ASP A 4 13.47 14.40 1.31
N PHE A 5 12.44 13.70 0.81
CA PHE A 5 11.55 14.23 -0.24
C PHE A 5 10.71 15.40 0.25
N LEU A 6 10.19 15.35 1.48
CA LEU A 6 9.42 16.45 2.05
C LEU A 6 10.31 17.65 2.37
N ASP A 7 11.56 17.42 2.79
CA ASP A 7 12.56 18.45 3.02
C ASP A 7 12.91 19.17 1.69
N GLU A 8 13.15 18.42 0.59
CA GLU A 8 13.32 18.98 -0.75
C GLU A 8 12.10 19.78 -1.22
N ALA A 9 10.88 19.33 -0.88
CA ALA A 9 9.66 20.04 -1.25
C ALA A 9 9.53 21.40 -0.53
N ILE A 10 10.06 21.53 0.70
CA ILE A 10 10.16 22.81 1.40
C ILE A 10 11.19 23.71 0.71
N GLU A 11 12.37 23.20 0.37
CA GLU A 11 13.40 23.96 -0.34
C GLU A 11 12.89 24.52 -1.67
N ARG A 12 12.10 23.71 -2.38
CA ARG A 12 11.45 24.09 -3.64
C ARG A 12 10.20 24.97 -3.46
N ARG A 13 9.84 25.32 -2.23
CA ARG A 13 8.66 26.12 -1.85
C ARG A 13 7.33 25.55 -2.33
N ILE A 14 7.26 24.21 -2.43
CA ILE A 14 6.03 23.49 -2.79
C ILE A 14 5.11 23.39 -1.56
N PHE A 15 5.70 23.16 -0.38
CA PHE A 15 5.00 23.09 0.90
C PHE A 15 5.65 24.00 1.95
N SER A 16 4.85 24.49 2.90
CA SER A 16 5.35 25.08 4.14
C SER A 16 5.79 23.99 5.13
N GLU A 17 6.60 24.38 6.12
CA GLU A 17 6.97 23.50 7.23
C GLU A 17 5.73 22.93 7.94
N SER A 18 4.71 23.75 8.18
CA SER A 18 3.47 23.30 8.83
C SER A 18 2.71 22.26 8.01
N GLN A 19 2.69 22.39 6.68
CA GLN A 19 2.05 21.42 5.78
C GLN A 19 2.81 20.09 5.80
N VAL A 20 4.15 20.14 5.82
CA VAL A 20 4.97 18.92 5.90
C VAL A 20 4.76 18.20 7.23
N GLU A 21 4.67 18.91 8.34
CA GLU A 21 4.38 18.28 9.64
C GLU A 21 2.97 17.65 9.66
N GLU A 22 1.96 18.29 9.06
CA GLU A 22 0.63 17.70 8.90
C GLU A 22 0.63 16.45 8.00
N ILE A 23 1.42 16.44 6.93
CA ILE A 23 1.57 15.25 6.08
C ILE A 23 2.21 14.10 6.87
N LYS A 24 3.28 14.39 7.62
CA LYS A 24 3.95 13.38 8.45
C LYS A 24 3.04 12.81 9.53
N SER A 25 2.18 13.62 10.14
CA SER A 25 1.25 13.14 11.18
C SER A 25 0.19 12.16 10.68
N ARG A 26 -0.02 12.07 9.35
CA ARG A 26 -0.93 11.10 8.72
C ARG A 26 -0.25 9.75 8.43
N ILE A 27 1.07 9.66 8.59
CA ILE A 27 1.84 8.46 8.27
C ILE A 27 2.20 7.74 9.57
N THR A 28 1.62 6.56 9.75
CA THR A 28 1.94 5.68 10.89
C THR A 28 2.67 4.46 10.39
N GLY A 29 3.90 4.25 10.87
CA GLY A 29 4.67 3.05 10.57
C GLY A 29 4.30 1.91 11.52
N VAL A 30 4.09 0.73 10.97
CA VAL A 30 3.86 -0.51 11.73
C VAL A 30 4.84 -1.59 11.28
N ILE A 31 5.16 -2.53 12.17
CA ILE A 31 6.01 -3.69 11.88
C ILE A 31 5.13 -4.93 11.96
N GLY A 32 5.17 -5.80 10.96
CA GLY A 32 4.30 -6.98 10.90
C GLY A 32 3.01 -6.71 10.13
N VAL A 33 2.61 -7.66 9.28
CA VAL A 33 1.42 -7.56 8.42
C VAL A 33 0.14 -7.69 9.24
N GLU A 34 0.20 -8.46 10.32
CA GLU A 34 -0.86 -8.66 11.30
C GLU A 34 -1.24 -7.39 12.08
N ASN A 35 -0.38 -6.37 12.06
CA ASN A 35 -0.59 -5.11 12.78
C ASN A 35 -1.26 -4.02 11.94
N VAL A 36 -1.78 -4.37 10.75
CA VAL A 36 -2.63 -3.47 9.97
C VAL A 36 -3.91 -3.19 10.75
N ASP A 37 -4.30 -1.92 10.82
CA ASP A 37 -5.50 -1.50 11.52
C ASP A 37 -6.73 -2.17 10.88
N SER A 38 -7.57 -2.81 11.69
CA SER A 38 -8.76 -3.53 11.23
C SER A 38 -9.82 -2.62 10.60
N THR A 39 -9.74 -1.31 10.87
CA THR A 39 -10.59 -0.26 10.27
C THR A 39 -10.08 0.24 8.92
N THR A 40 -8.97 -0.31 8.40
CA THR A 40 -8.40 0.10 7.11
C THR A 40 -9.36 -0.23 5.96
N ASP A 41 -9.73 0.77 5.17
CA ASP A 41 -10.64 0.59 4.03
C ASP A 41 -9.96 -0.09 2.82
N LEU A 42 -8.67 0.22 2.58
CA LEU A 42 -7.89 -0.26 1.43
C LEU A 42 -6.47 -0.62 1.84
N VAL A 43 -6.04 -1.83 1.49
CA VAL A 43 -4.66 -2.29 1.64
C VAL A 43 -4.03 -2.51 0.28
N ILE A 44 -2.86 -1.93 0.05
CA ILE A 44 -2.07 -2.12 -1.17
C ILE A 44 -0.79 -2.90 -0.81
N GLU A 45 -0.69 -4.12 -1.33
CA GLU A 45 0.47 -4.99 -1.20
C GLU A 45 1.54 -4.59 -2.23
N ALA A 46 2.76 -4.33 -1.74
CA ALA A 46 3.94 -3.96 -2.54
C ALA A 46 5.22 -4.65 -2.02
N VAL A 47 5.12 -5.92 -1.65
CA VAL A 47 6.25 -6.79 -1.32
C VAL A 47 6.90 -7.36 -2.59
N PHE A 48 7.96 -8.16 -2.41
CA PHE A 48 8.69 -8.79 -3.50
C PHE A 48 7.79 -9.52 -4.50
N GLU A 49 8.21 -9.55 -5.76
CA GLU A 49 7.49 -10.20 -6.86
C GLU A 49 7.66 -11.73 -6.83
N ASP A 50 7.20 -12.35 -5.74
CA ASP A 50 7.14 -13.80 -5.53
C ASP A 50 5.71 -14.19 -5.16
N PHE A 51 5.19 -15.24 -5.81
CA PHE A 51 3.80 -15.64 -5.63
C PHE A 51 3.51 -16.13 -4.20
N ASN A 52 4.40 -16.93 -3.62
CA ASN A 52 4.18 -17.51 -2.29
C ASN A 52 4.24 -16.40 -1.23
N VAL A 53 5.23 -15.51 -1.34
CA VAL A 53 5.37 -14.38 -0.42
C VAL A 53 4.12 -13.48 -0.44
N LYS A 54 3.59 -13.17 -1.63
CA LYS A 54 2.37 -12.36 -1.74
C LYS A 54 1.14 -13.12 -1.23
N ALA A 55 1.01 -14.41 -1.56
CA ALA A 55 -0.10 -15.23 -1.08
C ALA A 55 -0.13 -15.31 0.45
N ASP A 56 1.02 -15.52 1.10
CA ASP A 56 1.15 -15.55 2.55
C ASP A 56 0.74 -14.21 3.19
N VAL A 57 1.18 -13.09 2.60
CA VAL A 57 0.76 -11.74 3.03
C VAL A 57 -0.75 -11.58 2.92
N PHE A 58 -1.36 -12.02 1.82
CA PHE A 58 -2.80 -11.90 1.63
C PHE A 58 -3.61 -12.79 2.57
N GLN A 59 -3.12 -13.96 2.95
CA GLN A 59 -3.75 -14.79 3.98
C GLN A 59 -3.79 -14.08 5.33
N ILE A 60 -2.65 -13.50 5.74
CA ILE A 60 -2.57 -12.74 7.00
C ILE A 60 -3.50 -11.52 6.97
N LEU A 61 -3.54 -10.80 5.85
CA LEU A 61 -4.44 -9.65 5.69
C LEU A 61 -5.92 -10.07 5.69
N ASP A 62 -6.26 -11.20 5.09
CA ASP A 62 -7.64 -11.71 5.06
C ASP A 62 -8.16 -12.06 6.47
N GLU A 63 -7.29 -12.52 7.35
CA GLU A 63 -7.63 -12.83 8.75
C GLU A 63 -7.73 -11.59 9.64
N ASN A 64 -6.90 -10.56 9.40
CA ASN A 64 -6.78 -9.40 10.30
C ASN A 64 -7.59 -8.18 9.85
N CYS A 65 -7.86 -8.02 8.56
CA CYS A 65 -8.63 -6.89 8.04
C CYS A 65 -10.14 -7.09 8.15
N GLY A 66 -10.86 -6.01 8.43
CA GLY A 66 -12.32 -6.00 8.50
C GLY A 66 -12.96 -6.48 7.20
N PRO A 67 -14.20 -7.03 7.23
CA PRO A 67 -14.84 -7.65 6.07
C PRO A 67 -15.06 -6.69 4.89
N GLU A 68 -15.09 -5.38 5.14
CA GLU A 68 -15.28 -4.36 4.12
C GLU A 68 -13.98 -3.93 3.42
N THR A 69 -12.81 -4.28 3.98
CA THR A 69 -11.50 -3.91 3.45
C THR A 69 -11.28 -4.47 2.04
N ILE A 70 -10.83 -3.60 1.12
CA ILE A 70 -10.39 -3.98 -0.21
C ILE A 70 -8.90 -4.33 -0.16
N LEU A 71 -8.54 -5.48 -0.72
CA LEU A 71 -7.15 -5.93 -0.86
C LEU A 71 -6.70 -5.73 -2.30
N ALA A 72 -5.57 -5.04 -2.47
CA ALA A 72 -5.01 -4.73 -3.77
C ALA A 72 -3.57 -5.21 -3.89
N SER A 73 -3.21 -5.86 -4.99
CA SER A 73 -1.80 -6.17 -5.30
C SER A 73 -1.23 -5.17 -6.31
N ASN A 74 -0.06 -4.60 -6.01
CA ASN A 74 0.73 -3.83 -6.97
C ASN A 74 1.54 -4.71 -7.94
N THR A 75 1.27 -6.01 -8.00
CA THR A 75 1.94 -6.94 -8.91
C THR A 75 1.94 -6.44 -10.37
N SER A 76 3.05 -6.68 -11.05
CA SER A 76 3.29 -6.30 -12.45
C SER A 76 3.20 -7.47 -13.41
N SER A 77 3.40 -8.69 -12.90
CA SER A 77 3.62 -9.89 -13.71
C SER A 77 2.80 -11.10 -13.27
N LEU A 78 2.33 -11.12 -12.02
CA LEU A 78 1.57 -12.25 -11.48
C LEU A 78 0.08 -12.11 -11.77
N SER A 79 -0.60 -13.25 -11.92
CA SER A 79 -2.05 -13.29 -12.10
C SER A 79 -2.77 -12.83 -10.84
N VAL A 80 -3.45 -11.69 -10.93
CA VAL A 80 -4.34 -11.16 -9.87
C VAL A 80 -5.41 -12.17 -9.49
N ASN A 81 -5.94 -12.92 -10.46
CA ASN A 81 -6.96 -13.94 -10.22
C ASN A 81 -6.42 -15.19 -9.51
N GLU A 82 -5.13 -15.49 -9.62
CA GLU A 82 -4.53 -16.57 -8.83
C GLU A 82 -4.22 -16.09 -7.41
N LEU A 83 -3.77 -14.84 -7.25
CA LEU A 83 -3.54 -14.25 -5.94
C LEU A 83 -4.83 -14.08 -5.13
N SER A 84 -5.94 -13.73 -5.78
CA SER A 84 -7.24 -13.57 -5.11
C SER A 84 -7.75 -14.87 -4.49
N LYS A 85 -7.32 -16.04 -4.99
CA LYS A 85 -7.67 -17.35 -4.42
C LYS A 85 -6.97 -17.64 -3.09
N ALA A 86 -5.95 -16.86 -2.72
CA ALA A 86 -5.30 -16.95 -1.41
C ALA A 86 -6.16 -16.33 -0.30
N THR A 87 -7.26 -15.63 -0.63
CA THR A 87 -8.17 -15.02 0.33
C THR A 87 -9.56 -15.66 0.25
N THR A 88 -10.35 -15.48 1.30
CA THR A 88 -11.76 -15.89 1.36
C THR A 88 -12.71 -14.88 0.71
N ARG A 89 -12.20 -13.73 0.25
CA ARG A 89 -12.95 -12.57 -0.28
C ARG A 89 -12.52 -12.15 -1.69
N PRO A 90 -12.57 -13.05 -2.70
CA PRO A 90 -12.10 -12.73 -4.05
C PRO A 90 -12.88 -11.58 -4.72
N ASP A 91 -14.10 -11.30 -4.27
CA ASP A 91 -14.94 -10.17 -4.71
C ASP A 91 -14.42 -8.80 -4.23
N ARG A 92 -13.54 -8.78 -3.21
CA ARG A 92 -12.90 -7.58 -2.67
C ARG A 92 -11.40 -7.55 -2.93
N PHE A 93 -10.95 -8.28 -3.95
CA PHE A 93 -9.56 -8.33 -4.38
C PHE A 93 -9.39 -7.65 -5.74
N VAL A 94 -8.41 -6.76 -5.85
CA VAL A 94 -8.15 -6.02 -7.10
C VAL A 94 -6.67 -5.99 -7.46
N GLY A 95 -6.39 -5.92 -8.77
CA GLY A 95 -5.06 -5.55 -9.25
C GLY A 95 -4.93 -4.02 -9.23
N CYS A 96 -3.85 -3.51 -8.64
CA CYS A 96 -3.51 -2.09 -8.62
C CYS A 96 -2.11 -1.89 -9.16
N THR A 97 -1.87 -2.33 -10.41
CA THR A 97 -0.57 -2.19 -11.05
C THR A 97 -0.28 -0.71 -11.33
N SER A 98 0.60 -0.11 -10.54
CA SER A 98 1.08 1.25 -10.78
C SER A 98 2.22 1.23 -11.79
N PHE A 99 1.99 1.79 -12.98
CA PHE A 99 3.04 2.08 -13.95
C PHE A 99 3.50 3.53 -13.71
N THR A 100 4.73 3.71 -13.22
CA THR A 100 5.42 4.98 -12.82
C THR A 100 5.27 5.44 -11.37
N THR A 101 6.34 6.08 -10.86
CA THR A 101 6.44 6.67 -9.52
C THR A 101 5.21 7.53 -9.22
N PRO A 102 4.47 7.29 -8.11
CA PRO A 102 3.25 8.05 -7.80
C PRO A 102 3.47 9.56 -7.60
N GLN A 103 4.73 9.99 -7.49
CA GLN A 103 5.13 11.38 -7.22
C GLN A 103 5.79 12.10 -8.41
N LYS A 104 6.21 11.36 -9.46
CA LYS A 104 6.79 11.93 -10.68
C LYS A 104 6.08 11.34 -11.89
N THR A 105 5.02 12.02 -12.28
CA THR A 105 4.49 11.98 -13.64
C THR A 105 4.90 13.29 -14.28
N ASP A 106 6.02 13.27 -15.02
CA ASP A 106 6.39 14.36 -15.91
C ASP A 106 5.40 14.34 -17.10
N TRP A 107 4.35 15.14 -17.02
CA TRP A 107 3.55 15.60 -18.17
C TRP A 107 3.68 17.12 -18.29
#